data_AF-A0A831P6Q8-F1
#
_entry.id   AF-A0A831P6Q8-F1
#
_cell.length_a   1.000
_cell.length_b   1.000
_cell.length_c   1.000
_cell.angle_alpha   90.00
_cell.angle_beta   90.00
_cell.angle_gamma   90.00
#
_symmetry.space_group_name_H-M   'P 1'
#
loop_
_entity.id
_entity.type
_entity.pdbx_description
1 polymer ?
#
loop_
_entity_poly.entity_id
_entity_poly.type
_entity_poly.pdbx_seq_one_letter_code
_entity_poly.pdbx_strand_id
1 'polypeptide(L)'
;MKFRRDFILIGSKALIADLHLGLVRFYDKDIIRRTIEIAEKAKTIVVVGDLKHLGKPSPIEEFFREVGGIAELIVIRGNHDIGIVGYKG
;
A
#
# COMPACT_ATOMS: atom_id res chain seq x y z
N MET A 1 1.33 -13.42 -15.28
CA MET A 1 1.64 -13.14 -13.85
C MET A 1 3.14 -13.10 -13.68
N LYS A 2 3.69 -12.14 -12.92
CA LYS A 2 5.13 -12.08 -12.61
C LYS A 2 5.29 -11.88 -11.10
N PHE A 3 6.11 -12.71 -10.47
CA PHE A 3 6.49 -12.53 -9.07
C PHE A 3 7.70 -11.60 -8.98
N ARG A 4 7.66 -10.69 -8.02
CA ARG A 4 8.77 -9.84 -7.59
C ARG A 4 8.91 -9.99 -6.08
N ARG A 5 10.06 -9.57 -5.57
CA ARG A 5 10.37 -9.69 -4.13
C ARG A 5 9.26 -9.09 -3.25
N ASP A 6 8.64 -8.00 -3.69
CA ASP A 6 7.74 -7.19 -2.87
C ASP A 6 6.29 -7.18 -3.36
N PHE A 7 6.02 -7.71 -4.56
CA PHE A 7 4.69 -7.64 -5.16
C PHE A 7 4.48 -8.72 -6.23
N ILE A 8 3.21 -8.94 -6.57
CA ILE A 8 2.81 -9.76 -7.69
C ILE A 8 2.22 -8.86 -8.77
N LEU A 9 2.70 -8.99 -10.01
CA LEU A 9 2.12 -8.29 -11.16
C LEU A 9 1.15 -9.22 -11.90
N ILE A 10 -0.12 -8.83 -11.98
CA ILE A 10 -1.18 -9.51 -12.72
C ILE A 10 -1.81 -8.52 -13.71
N GLY A 11 -1.57 -8.72 -15.01
CA GLY A 11 -1.94 -7.72 -16.01
C GLY A 11 -1.25 -6.39 -15.73
N SER A 12 -2.03 -5.31 -15.64
CA SER A 12 -1.55 -3.97 -15.28
C SER A 12 -1.71 -3.65 -13.78
N LYS A 13 -1.95 -4.66 -12.94
CA LYS A 13 -2.19 -4.52 -11.50
C LYS A 13 -1.01 -5.07 -10.71
N ALA A 14 -0.52 -4.30 -9.75
CA ALA A 14 0.45 -4.77 -8.77
C ALA A 14 -0.27 -5.03 -7.44
N LEU A 15 -0.08 -6.22 -6.88
CA LEU A 15 -0.62 -6.63 -5.59
C LEU A 15 0.50 -6.63 -4.56
N ILE A 16 0.28 -5.93 -3.45
CA ILE A 16 1.20 -5.79 -2.31
C ILE A 16 0.40 -6.14 -1.05
N ALA A 17 1.02 -6.72 -0.03
CA ALA A 17 0.32 -7.15 1.19
C ALA A 17 1.14 -6.81 2.44
N ASP A 18 0.48 -6.74 3.59
CA ASP A 18 1.10 -6.71 4.93
C ASP A 18 2.15 -5.60 5.10
N LEU A 19 1.82 -4.38 4.64
CA LEU A 19 2.73 -3.24 4.70
C LEU A 19 3.03 -2.80 6.14
N HIS A 20 2.04 -2.92 7.04
CA HIS A 20 2.13 -2.56 8.46
C HIS A 20 2.82 -1.20 8.71
N LEU A 21 2.42 -0.17 7.97
CA LEU A 21 2.89 1.20 8.20
C LEU A 21 2.70 1.56 9.68
N GLY A 22 3.70 2.24 10.27
CA GLY A 22 3.71 2.59 11.69
C GLY A 22 4.27 1.51 12.62
N LEU A 23 4.54 0.27 12.16
CA LEU A 23 5.19 -0.76 12.97
C LEU A 23 6.60 -0.33 13.39
N VAL A 24 7.41 0.10 12.41
CA VAL A 24 8.74 0.70 12.59
C VAL A 24 8.81 2.00 11.78
N ARG A 25 8.55 3.13 12.44
CA ARG A 25 8.41 4.45 11.80
C ARG A 25 9.58 4.87 10.90
N PHE A 26 10.79 4.39 11.19
CA PHE A 26 11.98 4.67 10.39
C PHE A 26 11.87 4.12 8.95
N TYR A 27 11.17 2.99 8.76
CA TYR A 27 11.02 2.35 7.46
C TYR A 27 9.78 2.80 6.67
N ASP A 28 8.83 3.48 7.30
CA ASP A 28 7.58 3.88 6.63
C ASP A 28 7.84 4.67 5.34
N LYS A 29 8.80 5.60 5.37
CA LYS A 29 9.19 6.39 4.18
C LYS A 29 9.76 5.51 3.06
N ASP A 30 10.55 4.49 3.40
CA ASP A 30 11.09 3.59 2.39
C ASP A 30 10.00 2.68 1.80
N ILE A 31 9.05 2.22 2.63
CA ILE A 31 7.89 1.44 2.17
C ILE A 31 7.03 2.27 1.20
N ILE A 32 6.73 3.52 1.54
CA ILE A 32 5.99 4.44 0.66
C ILE A 32 6.76 4.66 -0.64
N ARG A 33 8.05 5.00 -0.56
CA ARG A 33 8.92 5.22 -1.73
C ARG A 33 8.96 4.00 -2.66
N ARG A 34 9.09 2.80 -2.13
CA ARG A 34 9.08 1.57 -2.93
C ARG A 34 7.73 1.30 -3.55
N THR A 35 6.64 1.62 -2.86
CA THR A 35 5.29 1.51 -3.42
C THR A 35 5.07 2.51 -4.56
N ILE A 36 5.60 3.73 -4.44
CA ILE A 36 5.62 4.73 -5.51
C ILE A 36 6.34 4.20 -6.76
N GLU A 37 7.54 3.62 -6.61
CA GLU A 37 8.29 3.03 -7.73
C GLU A 37 7.55 1.87 -8.43
N ILE A 38 6.63 1.21 -7.73
CA ILE A 38 5.74 0.18 -8.29
C ILE A 38 4.54 0.84 -8.98
N ALA A 39 3.96 1.88 -8.37
CA ALA A 39 2.84 2.65 -8.92
C ALA A 39 3.19 3.32 -10.25
N GLU A 40 4.42 3.82 -10.42
CA GLU A 40 4.90 4.36 -11.70
C GLU A 40 4.89 3.33 -12.85
N LYS A 41 4.84 2.03 -12.54
CA LYS A 41 4.92 0.92 -13.52
C LYS A 41 3.60 0.15 -13.65
N ALA A 42 2.60 0.45 -12.81
CA ALA A 42 1.32 -0.26 -12.76
C ALA A 42 0.16 0.73 -12.88
N LYS A 43 -0.93 0.31 -13.55
CA LYS A 43 -2.13 1.16 -13.63
C LYS A 43 -2.94 1.15 -12.33
N THR A 44 -2.89 0.05 -11.59
CA THR A 44 -3.60 -0.14 -10.34
C THR A 44 -2.65 -0.75 -9.30
N ILE A 45 -2.62 -0.19 -8.10
CA ILE A 45 -2.03 -0.79 -6.91
C ILE A 45 -3.16 -1.37 -6.06
N VAL A 46 -3.03 -2.64 -5.68
CA VAL A 46 -3.94 -3.30 -4.76
C VAL A 46 -3.17 -3.67 -3.50
N VAL A 47 -3.47 -3.02 -2.40
CA VAL A 47 -2.98 -3.41 -1.07
C VAL A 47 -3.94 -4.46 -0.52
N VAL A 48 -3.43 -5.66 -0.27
CA VAL A 48 -4.17 -6.84 0.16
C VAL A 48 -3.88 -7.09 1.62
N GLY A 49 -4.67 -6.48 2.49
CA GLY A 49 -4.55 -6.61 3.93
C GLY A 49 -3.47 -5.73 4.56
N ASP A 50 -3.71 -5.41 5.83
CA ASP A 50 -2.75 -4.86 6.79
C ASP A 50 -1.86 -3.74 6.25
N LEU A 51 -2.50 -2.72 5.69
CA LEU A 51 -1.83 -1.48 5.27
C LEU A 51 -1.13 -0.80 6.45
N LYS A 52 -1.82 -0.72 7.60
CA LYS A 52 -1.29 -0.08 8.82
C LYS A 52 -1.08 -1.06 9.95
N HIS A 53 -0.27 -0.66 10.94
CA HIS A 53 -0.18 -1.37 12.20
C HIS A 53 -1.28 -0.92 13.17
N LEU A 54 -1.83 -1.85 13.94
CA LEU A 54 -2.87 -1.56 14.92
C LEU A 54 -2.28 -0.82 16.14
N GLY A 55 -2.98 0.20 16.63
CA GLY A 55 -2.60 0.91 17.86
C GLY A 55 -1.39 1.85 17.73
N LYS A 56 -0.85 2.06 16.51
CA LYS A 56 0.27 2.98 16.27
C LYS A 56 -0.09 4.07 15.25
N PRO A 57 0.40 5.32 15.43
CA PRO A 57 0.32 6.34 14.41
C PRO A 57 0.99 5.85 13.12
N SER A 58 0.26 5.94 12.01
CA SER A 58 0.67 5.39 10.71
C SER A 58 0.43 6.46 9.64
N PRO A 59 1.37 6.67 8.69
CA PRO A 59 1.26 7.70 7.65
C PRO A 59 0.30 7.29 6.51
N ILE A 60 -0.95 6.96 6.84
CA ILE A 60 -1.94 6.46 5.89
C ILE A 60 -2.35 7.55 4.89
N GLU A 61 -2.57 8.77 5.38
CA GLU A 61 -2.94 9.91 4.53
C GLU A 61 -1.84 10.26 3.52
N GLU A 62 -0.57 10.20 3.96
CA GLU A 62 0.58 10.34 3.07
C GLU A 62 0.59 9.21 2.04
N PHE A 63 0.44 7.94 2.47
CA PHE A 63 0.39 6.81 1.55
C PHE A 63 -0.72 6.94 0.50
N PHE A 64 -1.94 7.31 0.90
CA PHE A 64 -3.05 7.51 -0.04
C PHE A 64 -2.81 8.64 -1.02
N ARG A 65 -2.29 9.78 -0.53
CA ARG A 65 -1.98 10.92 -1.40
C ARG A 65 -0.89 10.59 -2.41
N GLU A 66 0.23 10.04 -1.96
CA GLU A 66 1.39 9.81 -2.82
C GLU A 66 1.15 8.65 -3.82
N VAL A 67 0.59 7.52 -3.35
CA VAL A 67 0.39 6.34 -4.21
C VAL A 67 -0.87 6.48 -5.07
N GLY A 68 -1.98 6.92 -4.47
CA GLY A 68 -3.24 7.16 -5.18
C GLY A 68 -3.16 8.31 -6.19
N GLY A 69 -2.22 9.25 -6.00
CA GLY A 69 -1.93 10.29 -6.99
C GLY A 69 -1.25 9.80 -8.26
N ILE A 70 -0.71 8.57 -8.28
CA ILE A 70 0.09 8.02 -9.39
C ILE A 70 -0.66 6.89 -10.11
N ALA A 71 -1.32 6.02 -9.36
CA ALA A 71 -2.06 4.87 -9.87
C ALA A 71 -3.37 4.68 -9.10
N GLU A 72 -4.36 4.05 -9.72
CA GLU A 72 -5.60 3.68 -9.03
C GLU A 72 -5.24 2.84 -7.80
N LEU A 73 -5.63 3.28 -6.61
CA LEU A 73 -5.30 2.61 -5.36
C LEU A 73 -6.53 1.93 -4.77
N ILE A 74 -6.44 0.62 -4.62
CA ILE A 74 -7.46 -0.22 -3.99
C ILE A 74 -6.87 -0.82 -2.72
N VAL A 75 -7.56 -0.63 -1.59
CA VAL A 75 -7.16 -1.22 -0.31
C VAL A 75 -8.20 -2.23 0.14
N ILE A 76 -7.81 -3.50 0.20
CA ILE A 76 -8.58 -4.58 0.79
C ILE A 76 -8.15 -4.64 2.26
N ARG A 77 -9.09 -4.38 3.19
CA ARG A 77 -8.78 -4.29 4.62
C ARG A 77 -8.42 -5.64 5.21
N GLY A 78 -7.32 -5.67 5.97
CA GLY A 78 -6.95 -6.76 6.86
C GLY A 78 -7.42 -6.53 8.29
N ASN A 79 -6.95 -7.37 9.21
CA ASN A 79 -7.31 -7.30 10.64
C ASN A 79 -6.69 -6.10 11.36
N HIS A 80 -5.59 -5.51 10.87
CA HIS A 80 -4.96 -4.33 11.49
C HIS A 80 -5.49 -3.00 10.96
N ASP A 81 -6.29 -3.04 9.89
CA ASP A 81 -6.85 -1.85 9.20
C ASP A 81 -8.12 -1.29 9.86
N ILE A 82 -8.41 -1.69 11.09
CA ILE A 82 -9.54 -1.16 11.87
C ILE A 82 -9.48 0.36 11.90
N GLY A 83 -10.60 1.01 11.58
CA GLY A 83 -10.72 2.47 11.50
C GLY A 83 -10.41 3.07 10.13
N ILE A 84 -9.92 2.29 9.15
CA ILE A 84 -9.84 2.74 7.76
C ILE A 84 -11.23 2.63 7.12
N VAL A 85 -11.80 3.77 6.74
CA VAL A 85 -12.95 3.85 5.83
C VAL A 85 -12.40 3.62 4.42
N GLY A 86 -12.95 2.64 3.69
CA GLY A 86 -12.36 2.17 2.43
C GLY A 86 -11.99 3.30 1.48
N TYR A 87 -10.77 3.24 0.92
CA TYR A 87 -10.25 4.23 0.00
C TYR A 87 -10.30 3.70 -1.44
N LYS A 88 -10.84 4.52 -2.34
CA LYS A 88 -10.76 4.33 -3.79
C LYS A 88 -10.44 5.69 -4.40
N GLY A 89 -9.22 5.85 -4.89
CA GLY A 89 -8.68 7.06 -5.49
C GLY A 89 -7.89 6.72 -6.74
#